data_AF-A5V0I7-F1
#
_entry.id   AF-A5V0I7-F1
#
_cell.length_a   1.000
_cell.length_b   1.000
_cell.length_c   1.000
_cell.angle_alpha   90.00
_cell.angle_beta   90.00
_cell.angle_gamma   90.00
#
_symmetry.space_group_name_H-M   'P 1'
#
loop_
_entity.id
_entity.type
_entity.pdbx_description
1 polymer ?
#
loop_
_entity_poly.entity_id
_entity_poly.type
_entity_poly.pdbx_seq_one_letter_code
_entity_poly.pdbx_strand_id
1 'polypeptide(L)'
;MDIVEFSPDIRIGAMSDTPNDAARMFALASMGHAAYHLWAEQARRDRCFNIARLFEALSAARLARAGNAFRRLGLVRSTAENVASAFSGAGIGDIPADRITGVTPFARELLARAQRAVAEGRDLRAGELGDLFVCTTCGEIREGALEGACPRCGTVPEAHKAFRAIEAMGTLGPHAIMTFLEHTEEAIRTLVAGLDEEMLSRRLNETTPSLKEVIGHLADMDAIFRQRAWLLLETVRPVLPPAHPPTLESADVYRDQPIDRVMEAYHATRAQTLNLLRGLTSAAWHREGDHEVYGVINLLHQANWLISHERAYLVEMAQIRHNLIAADRRYCEAEVTDIVVTGSHEGE
;
A
#
# COMPACT_ATOMS: atom_id res chain seq x y z
N MET A 1 23.05 34.20 -22.15
CA MET A 1 22.70 32.77 -22.04
C MET A 1 23.84 32.17 -21.24
N ASP A 2 23.79 32.42 -19.93
CA ASP A 2 24.87 32.03 -19.04
C ASP A 2 24.66 30.58 -18.65
N ILE A 3 25.55 29.75 -19.16
CA ILE A 3 25.64 28.34 -18.86
C ILE A 3 26.04 28.26 -17.39
N VAL A 4 25.12 27.87 -16.52
CA VAL A 4 25.42 27.53 -15.14
C VAL A 4 26.43 26.38 -15.18
N GLU A 5 27.68 26.65 -14.82
CA GLU A 5 28.72 25.64 -14.66
C GLU A 5 28.23 24.60 -13.64
N PHE A 6 27.91 23.41 -14.14
CA PHE A 6 27.69 22.24 -13.30
C PHE A 6 29.02 21.91 -12.64
N SER A 7 29.13 22.20 -11.33
CA SER A 7 30.26 21.74 -10.53
C SER A 7 30.27 20.20 -10.55
N PRO A 8 31.35 19.53 -11.04
CA PRO A 8 31.34 18.08 -11.25
C PRO A 8 31.49 17.24 -9.97
N ASP A 9 31.57 17.86 -8.80
CA ASP A 9 31.92 17.19 -7.55
C ASP A 9 30.73 16.85 -6.66
N ILE A 10 29.68 16.24 -7.22
CA ILE A 10 28.88 15.29 -6.45
C ILE A 10 29.40 13.90 -6.78
N ARG A 11 30.60 13.61 -6.26
CA ARG A 11 30.98 12.22 -6.03
C ARG A 11 29.90 11.63 -5.13
N ILE A 12 29.23 10.58 -5.60
CA ILE A 12 28.51 9.65 -4.73
C ILE A 12 29.60 8.95 -3.90
N GLY A 13 30.19 9.69 -2.96
CA GLY A 13 31.13 9.17 -2.00
C GLY A 13 30.42 8.12 -1.17
N ALA A 14 31.14 7.06 -0.80
CA ALA A 14 30.67 6.01 0.09
C ALA A 14 29.81 6.61 1.20
N MET A 15 28.51 6.28 1.19
CA MET A 15 27.55 6.80 2.16
C MET A 15 28.01 6.36 3.54
N SER A 16 28.48 7.32 4.35
CA SER A 16 28.65 7.09 5.78
C SER A 16 27.29 6.78 6.40
N ASP A 17 27.21 5.70 7.17
CA ASP A 17 25.97 5.22 7.81
C ASP A 17 25.61 6.01 9.08
N THR A 18 25.88 7.32 9.10
CA THR A 18 25.58 8.11 10.30
C THR A 18 24.09 8.53 10.32
N PRO A 19 23.44 8.56 11.51
CA PRO A 19 22.07 9.10 11.66
C PRO A 19 21.92 10.53 11.12
N ASN A 20 22.99 11.33 11.15
CA ASN A 20 23.00 12.70 10.63
C ASN A 20 22.85 12.74 9.09
N ASP A 21 23.47 11.78 8.38
CA ASP A 21 23.35 11.67 6.93
C ASP A 21 21.95 11.24 6.50
N ALA A 22 21.31 10.34 7.24
CA ALA A 22 19.93 9.92 6.99
C ALA A 22 18.93 11.07 7.23
N ALA A 23 19.09 11.83 8.33
CA ALA A 23 18.27 13.01 8.61
C ALA A 23 18.40 14.08 7.50
N ARG A 24 19.63 14.39 7.09
CA ARG A 24 19.89 15.32 5.98
C ARG A 24 19.30 14.82 4.66
N MET A 25 19.43 13.53 4.35
CA MET A 25 18.84 12.92 3.17
C MET A 25 17.32 13.02 3.18
N PHE A 26 16.67 12.75 4.31
CA PHE A 26 15.24 12.91 4.47
C PHE A 26 14.79 14.35 4.19
N ALA A 27 15.46 15.36 4.77
CA ALA A 27 15.11 16.76 4.56
C ALA A 27 15.26 17.19 3.10
N LEU A 28 16.42 16.92 2.48
CA LEU A 28 16.68 17.29 1.09
C LEU A 28 15.74 16.56 0.12
N ALA A 29 15.48 15.28 0.35
CA ALA A 29 14.58 14.50 -0.49
C ALA A 29 13.12 14.98 -0.36
N SER A 30 12.66 15.31 0.86
CA SER A 30 11.31 15.83 1.09
C SER A 30 11.09 17.19 0.44
N MET A 31 12.04 18.13 0.58
CA MET A 31 11.97 19.42 -0.11
C MET A 31 12.02 19.27 -1.63
N GLY A 32 12.87 18.36 -2.12
CA GLY A 32 12.97 18.05 -3.55
C GLY A 32 11.66 17.47 -4.12
N HIS A 33 10.99 16.58 -3.38
CA HIS A 33 9.69 16.04 -3.77
C HIS A 33 8.65 17.16 -3.96
N ALA A 34 8.52 18.06 -2.98
CA ALA A 34 7.61 19.20 -3.05
C ALA A 34 7.91 20.12 -4.25
N ALA A 35 9.19 20.46 -4.45
CA ALA A 35 9.60 21.31 -5.57
C ALA A 35 9.26 20.69 -6.93
N TYR A 36 9.66 19.43 -7.17
CA TYR A 36 9.37 18.75 -8.43
C TYR A 36 7.87 18.56 -8.66
N HIS A 37 7.10 18.29 -7.60
CA HIS A 37 5.64 18.19 -7.71
C HIS A 37 5.02 19.50 -8.21
N LEU A 38 5.37 20.65 -7.62
CA LEU A 38 4.86 21.95 -8.03
C LEU A 38 5.34 22.37 -9.42
N TRP A 39 6.58 22.04 -9.79
CA TRP A 39 7.08 22.28 -11.15
C TRP A 39 6.35 21.42 -12.18
N ALA A 40 5.97 20.18 -11.83
CA ALA A 40 5.15 19.35 -12.70
C ALA A 40 3.77 19.98 -12.94
N GLU A 41 3.10 20.47 -11.89
CA GLU A 41 1.82 21.16 -12.03
C GLU A 41 1.91 22.38 -12.94
N GLN A 42 2.95 23.20 -12.78
CA GLN A 42 3.18 24.36 -13.64
C GLN A 42 3.43 23.93 -15.09
N ALA A 43 4.29 22.93 -15.32
CA ALA A 43 4.57 22.40 -16.65
C ALA A 43 3.30 21.83 -17.33
N ARG A 44 2.38 21.22 -16.57
CA ARG A 44 1.07 20.78 -17.10
C ARG A 44 0.22 21.97 -17.54
N ARG A 45 0.15 23.04 -16.73
CA ARG A 45 -0.59 24.28 -17.07
C ARG A 45 -0.04 24.92 -18.35
N ASP A 46 1.27 24.89 -18.50
CA ASP A 46 1.98 25.38 -19.70
C ASP A 46 1.89 24.40 -20.89
N ARG A 47 1.19 23.27 -20.74
CA ARG A 47 1.01 22.20 -21.75
C ARG A 47 2.32 21.52 -22.16
N CYS A 48 3.35 21.59 -21.32
CA CYS A 48 4.62 20.89 -21.49
C CYS A 48 4.56 19.47 -20.89
N PHE A 49 3.73 18.60 -21.46
CA PHE A 49 3.39 17.29 -20.87
C PHE A 49 4.59 16.37 -20.59
N ASN A 50 5.59 16.33 -21.49
CA ASN A 50 6.78 15.50 -21.27
C ASN A 50 7.69 16.04 -20.15
N ILE A 51 7.73 17.37 -19.96
CA ILE A 51 8.46 17.99 -18.86
C ILE A 51 7.73 17.71 -17.54
N ALA A 52 6.40 17.85 -17.53
CA ALA A 52 5.58 17.46 -16.38
C ALA A 52 5.79 15.99 -15.98
N ARG A 53 5.75 15.07 -16.95
CA ARG A 53 6.02 13.64 -16.74
C ARG A 53 7.41 13.39 -16.16
N LEU A 54 8.44 14.09 -16.65
CA LEU A 54 9.79 14.00 -16.10
C LEU A 54 9.84 14.49 -14.65
N PHE A 55 9.24 15.64 -14.36
CA PHE A 55 9.18 16.18 -13.00
C PHE A 55 8.39 15.28 -12.04
N GLU A 56 7.32 14.64 -12.48
CA GLU A 56 6.60 13.64 -11.70
C GLU A 56 7.47 12.42 -11.36
N ALA A 57 8.20 11.89 -12.34
CA ALA A 57 9.12 10.78 -12.11
C ALA A 57 10.23 11.17 -11.10
N LEU A 58 10.78 12.39 -11.21
CA LEU A 58 11.77 12.91 -10.27
C LEU A 58 11.18 13.16 -8.88
N SER A 59 9.93 13.61 -8.81
CA SER A 59 9.18 13.79 -7.57
C SER A 59 8.97 12.45 -6.85
N ALA A 60 8.57 11.40 -7.58
CA ALA A 60 8.43 10.04 -7.06
C ALA A 60 9.77 9.46 -6.58
N ALA A 61 10.85 9.67 -7.35
CA ALA A 61 12.19 9.24 -6.96
C ALA A 61 12.66 9.91 -5.65
N ARG A 62 12.32 11.19 -5.45
CA ARG A 62 12.63 11.92 -4.22
C ARG A 62 11.80 11.39 -3.04
N LEU A 63 10.51 11.13 -3.23
CA LEU A 63 9.67 10.53 -2.19
C LEU A 63 10.19 9.16 -1.75
N ALA A 64 10.62 8.31 -2.69
CA ALA A 64 11.21 7.01 -2.39
C ALA A 64 12.49 7.14 -1.54
N ARG A 65 13.39 8.08 -1.89
CA ARG A 65 14.61 8.35 -1.11
C ARG A 65 14.29 8.88 0.29
N ALA A 66 13.30 9.78 0.40
CA ALA A 66 12.84 10.29 1.69
C ALA A 66 12.30 9.14 2.57
N GLY A 67 11.43 8.29 2.02
CA GLY A 67 10.90 7.12 2.73
C GLY A 67 12.00 6.16 3.21
N ASN A 68 12.99 5.86 2.37
CA ASN A 68 14.12 5.01 2.77
C ASN A 68 14.98 5.64 3.88
N ALA A 69 15.26 6.94 3.78
CA ALA A 69 15.96 7.66 4.83
C ALA A 69 15.18 7.66 6.15
N PHE A 70 13.86 7.89 6.10
CA PHE A 70 12.98 7.88 7.27
C PHE A 70 12.92 6.50 7.96
N ARG A 71 12.86 5.41 7.17
CA ARG A 71 12.95 4.03 7.71
C ARG A 71 14.31 3.75 8.36
N ARG A 72 15.42 4.19 7.75
CA ARG A 72 16.79 4.03 8.32
C ARG A 72 16.95 4.75 9.67
N LEU A 73 16.16 5.79 9.93
CA LEU A 73 16.13 6.48 11.23
C LEU A 73 15.33 5.73 12.30
N GLY A 74 14.67 4.60 11.98
CA GLY A 74 13.86 3.84 12.94
C GLY A 74 12.59 4.58 13.39
N LEU A 75 12.07 5.48 12.55
CA LEU A 75 10.91 6.30 12.84
C LEU A 75 9.60 5.72 12.28
N VAL A 76 9.67 4.65 11.49
CA VAL A 76 8.51 3.83 11.14
C VAL A 76 8.43 2.68 12.16
N ARG A 77 7.41 2.72 13.02
CA ARG A 77 7.21 1.75 14.11
C ARG A 77 5.82 1.13 14.03
N SER A 78 5.34 0.52 15.12
CA SER A 78 3.96 0.03 15.18
C SER A 78 2.96 1.19 14.96
N THR A 79 1.75 0.88 14.48
CA THR A 79 0.69 1.88 14.27
C THR A 79 0.41 2.67 15.56
N ALA A 80 0.44 2.00 16.73
CA ALA A 80 0.27 2.64 18.03
C ALA A 80 1.35 3.70 18.31
N GLU A 81 2.61 3.36 18.09
CA GLU A 81 3.73 4.27 18.29
C GLU A 81 3.74 5.40 17.27
N ASN A 82 3.35 5.14 16.02
CA ASN A 82 3.26 6.15 14.97
C ASN A 82 2.15 7.17 15.28
N VAL A 83 0.98 6.72 15.74
CA VAL A 83 -0.14 7.59 16.15
C VAL A 83 0.27 8.43 17.38
N ALA A 84 0.95 7.83 18.36
CA ALA A 84 1.47 8.56 19.52
C ALA A 84 2.47 9.65 19.10
N SER A 85 3.40 9.31 18.20
CA SER A 85 4.42 10.23 17.68
C SER A 85 3.79 11.36 16.85
N ALA A 86 2.79 11.05 16.02
CA ALA A 86 2.05 12.04 15.25
C ALA A 86 1.33 13.04 16.17
N PHE A 87 0.70 12.55 17.23
CA PHE A 87 0.00 13.37 18.23
C PHE A 87 0.95 14.27 19.03
N SER A 88 2.11 13.74 19.44
CA SER A 88 3.10 14.52 20.22
C SER A 88 3.86 15.55 19.37
N GLY A 89 3.84 15.41 18.04
CA GLY A 89 4.61 16.27 17.15
C GLY A 89 6.04 15.75 16.98
N ALA A 90 6.21 14.64 16.24
CA ALA A 90 7.50 14.00 16.04
C ALA A 90 8.56 14.98 15.49
N GLY A 91 9.82 14.80 15.89
CA GLY A 91 10.98 15.52 15.37
C GLY A 91 11.97 14.58 14.67
N ILE A 92 12.94 15.14 13.94
CA ILE A 92 14.03 14.38 13.29
C ILE A 92 15.37 15.03 13.62
N GLY A 93 16.12 14.41 14.54
CA GLY A 93 17.47 14.86 14.91
C GLY A 93 17.53 16.33 15.32
N ASP A 94 18.65 16.99 15.03
CA ASP A 94 18.90 18.41 15.28
C ASP A 94 18.52 19.31 14.08
N ILE A 95 17.64 18.84 13.18
CA ILE A 95 17.15 19.68 12.10
C ILE A 95 16.32 20.80 12.74
N PRO A 96 16.52 22.08 12.38
CA PRO A 96 15.73 23.22 12.88
C PRO A 96 14.31 23.24 12.30
N ALA A 97 13.62 22.12 12.39
CA ALA A 97 12.20 21.96 12.14
C ALA A 97 11.63 21.41 13.45
N ASP A 98 11.10 22.29 14.29
CA ASP A 98 10.71 21.99 15.67
C ASP A 98 9.76 20.79 15.77
N ARG A 99 8.99 20.48 14.71
CA ARG A 99 8.12 19.29 14.54
C ARG A 99 7.89 18.96 13.05
N ILE A 100 7.99 17.70 12.65
CA ILE A 100 7.60 17.22 11.31
C ILE A 100 6.10 16.91 11.19
N THR A 101 5.42 16.63 12.31
CA THR A 101 3.97 16.37 12.34
C THR A 101 3.20 17.48 13.04
N GLY A 102 3.56 18.75 12.78
CA GLY A 102 2.77 19.88 13.27
C GLY A 102 1.31 19.75 12.83
N VAL A 103 0.38 19.63 13.78
CA VAL A 103 -1.05 19.38 13.51
C VAL A 103 -1.92 20.55 13.96
N THR A 104 -2.94 20.86 13.18
CA THR A 104 -4.01 21.78 13.56
C THR A 104 -4.77 21.25 14.79
N PRO A 105 -5.52 22.08 15.54
CA PRO A 105 -6.37 21.61 16.63
C PRO A 105 -7.33 20.49 16.19
N PHE A 106 -7.89 20.61 14.98
CA PHE A 106 -8.79 19.60 14.43
C PHE A 106 -8.06 18.28 14.11
N ALA A 107 -6.91 18.32 13.45
CA ALA A 107 -6.12 17.11 13.20
C ALA A 107 -5.65 16.43 14.50
N ARG A 108 -5.38 17.21 15.56
CA ARG A 108 -5.09 16.68 16.89
C ARG A 108 -6.28 15.93 17.50
N GLU A 109 -7.50 16.41 17.28
CA GLU A 109 -8.72 15.70 17.70
C GLU A 109 -8.87 14.36 16.98
N LEU A 110 -8.67 14.33 15.66
CA LEU A 110 -8.70 13.10 14.86
C LEU A 110 -7.64 12.09 15.35
N LEU A 111 -6.43 12.56 15.63
CA LEU A 111 -5.37 11.71 16.21
C LEU A 111 -5.70 11.21 17.62
N ALA A 112 -6.43 11.98 18.44
CA ALA A 112 -6.90 11.51 19.74
C ALA A 112 -7.94 10.38 19.60
N ARG A 113 -8.81 10.43 18.57
CA ARG A 113 -9.70 9.31 18.24
C ARG A 113 -8.89 8.06 17.86
N ALA A 114 -7.87 8.23 17.00
CA ALA A 114 -6.99 7.14 16.61
C ALA A 114 -6.24 6.53 17.80
N GLN A 115 -5.73 7.35 18.74
CA GLN A 115 -5.08 6.86 19.96
C GLN A 115 -6.00 5.96 20.79
N ARG A 116 -7.27 6.33 20.95
CA ARG A 116 -8.25 5.51 21.67
C ARG A 116 -8.51 4.19 20.97
N ALA A 117 -8.77 4.21 19.65
CA ALA A 117 -9.02 3.01 18.87
C ALA A 117 -7.84 2.01 18.96
N VAL A 118 -6.61 2.51 18.78
CA VAL A 118 -5.42 1.65 18.86
C VAL A 118 -5.16 1.15 20.27
N ALA A 119 -5.44 1.93 21.32
CA ALA A 119 -5.36 1.47 22.71
C ALA A 119 -6.35 0.34 23.03
N GLU A 120 -7.46 0.27 22.29
CA GLU A 120 -8.46 -0.81 22.36
C GLU A 120 -8.12 -2.02 21.47
N GLY A 121 -6.97 -1.99 20.76
CA GLY A 121 -6.54 -3.09 19.90
C GLY A 121 -7.33 -3.23 18.59
N ARG A 122 -7.94 -2.14 18.12
CA ARG A 122 -8.77 -2.10 16.90
C ARG A 122 -8.45 -0.88 16.04
N ASP A 123 -9.01 -0.85 14.83
CA ASP A 123 -8.96 0.32 13.96
C ASP A 123 -10.08 1.32 14.28
N LEU A 124 -10.01 2.53 13.70
CA LEU A 124 -11.09 3.49 13.64
C LEU A 124 -12.26 2.91 12.83
N ARG A 125 -13.47 3.04 13.37
CA ARG A 125 -14.70 2.62 12.70
C ARG A 125 -15.22 3.70 11.77
N ALA A 126 -16.06 3.30 10.81
CA ALA A 126 -16.73 4.23 9.90
C ALA A 126 -17.58 5.30 10.63
N GLY A 127 -18.07 4.97 11.83
CA GLY A 127 -18.79 5.92 12.69
C GLY A 127 -17.89 6.85 13.53
N GLU A 128 -16.57 6.60 13.58
CA GLU A 128 -15.61 7.37 14.39
C GLU A 128 -14.74 8.31 13.54
N LEU A 129 -14.58 7.99 12.25
CA LEU A 129 -13.89 8.80 11.26
C LEU A 129 -14.71 8.86 9.97
N GLY A 130 -15.28 10.03 9.68
CA GLY A 130 -15.95 10.29 8.41
C GLY A 130 -14.97 10.53 7.26
N ASP A 131 -15.50 10.67 6.04
CA ASP A 131 -14.69 11.05 4.88
C ASP A 131 -13.91 12.34 5.16
N LEU A 132 -12.63 12.35 4.80
CA LEU A 132 -11.75 13.49 5.01
C LEU A 132 -11.58 14.28 3.72
N PHE A 133 -11.48 15.60 3.85
CA PHE A 133 -11.27 16.52 2.74
C PHE A 133 -10.15 17.49 3.09
N VAL A 134 -9.20 17.67 2.17
CA VAL A 134 -8.07 18.57 2.37
C VAL A 134 -8.09 19.66 1.30
N CYS A 135 -8.17 20.90 1.73
CA CYS A 135 -8.05 22.05 0.86
C CYS A 135 -6.66 22.07 0.21
N THR A 136 -6.56 21.91 -1.12
CA THR A 136 -5.28 21.88 -1.83
C THR A 136 -4.60 23.27 -1.90
N THR A 137 -5.33 24.32 -1.54
CA THR A 137 -4.81 25.70 -1.49
C THR A 137 -4.11 26.02 -0.16
N CYS A 138 -4.65 25.59 0.98
CA CYS A 138 -4.13 25.99 2.30
C CYS A 138 -3.90 24.85 3.29
N GLY A 139 -4.27 23.62 2.95
CA GLY A 139 -4.10 22.43 3.79
C GLY A 139 -5.12 22.27 4.92
N GLU A 140 -6.21 23.04 4.93
CA GLU A 140 -7.29 22.84 5.92
C GLU A 140 -7.93 21.47 5.75
N ILE A 141 -8.07 20.74 6.86
CA ILE A 141 -8.68 19.40 6.91
C ILE A 141 -10.12 19.54 7.39
N ARG A 142 -11.03 18.82 6.74
CA ARG A 142 -12.45 18.73 7.09
C ARG A 142 -12.88 17.27 7.14
N GLU A 143 -13.89 16.97 7.95
CA GLU A 143 -14.49 15.63 8.10
C GLU A 143 -15.99 15.70 7.78
N GLY A 144 -16.52 14.64 7.16
CA GLY A 144 -17.96 14.51 6.88
C GLY A 144 -18.34 15.14 5.54
N ALA A 145 -19.45 15.88 5.48
CA ALA A 145 -19.88 16.50 4.23
C ALA A 145 -19.05 17.74 3.87
N LEU A 146 -18.60 17.82 2.61
CA LEU A 146 -17.92 19.02 2.09
C LEU A 146 -18.95 20.07 1.67
N GLU A 147 -19.26 20.98 2.59
CA GLU A 147 -20.23 22.07 2.37
C GLU A 147 -19.55 23.44 2.34
N GLY A 148 -19.90 24.28 1.36
CA GLY A 148 -19.42 25.67 1.28
C GLY A 148 -17.91 25.83 1.05
N ALA A 149 -17.49 27.09 0.90
CA ALA A 149 -16.09 27.44 0.70
C ALA A 149 -15.22 27.06 1.91
N CYS A 150 -13.92 26.87 1.68
CA CYS A 150 -12.97 26.60 2.74
C CYS A 150 -13.00 27.71 3.80
N PRO A 151 -13.23 27.40 5.09
CA PRO A 151 -13.35 28.41 6.14
C PRO A 151 -12.03 29.16 6.41
N ARG A 152 -10.90 28.59 5.97
CA ARG A 152 -9.57 29.16 6.19
C ARG A 152 -9.11 30.12 5.08
N CYS A 153 -9.32 29.77 3.81
CA CYS A 153 -8.82 30.57 2.68
C CYS A 153 -9.91 31.02 1.69
N GLY A 154 -11.17 30.60 1.87
CA GLY A 154 -12.27 30.95 0.99
C GLY A 154 -12.28 30.24 -0.37
N THR A 155 -11.37 29.27 -0.62
CA THR A 155 -11.38 28.53 -1.88
C THR A 155 -12.64 27.66 -2.01
N VAL A 156 -13.05 27.41 -3.25
CA VAL A 156 -14.26 26.65 -3.57
C VAL A 156 -14.14 25.16 -3.19
N PRO A 157 -15.26 24.44 -2.96
CA PRO A 157 -15.25 23.00 -2.62
C PRO A 157 -14.43 22.14 -3.58
N GLU A 158 -14.45 22.43 -4.88
CA GLU A 158 -13.76 21.69 -5.94
C GLU A 158 -12.23 21.69 -5.78
N ALA A 159 -11.67 22.63 -5.01
CA ALA A 159 -10.26 22.68 -4.66
C ALA A 159 -9.92 21.84 -3.40
N HIS A 160 -10.74 20.85 -3.04
CA HIS A 160 -10.44 19.90 -1.96
C HIS A 160 -10.17 18.52 -2.53
N LYS A 161 -9.10 17.90 -2.04
CA LYS A 161 -8.82 16.48 -2.27
C LYS A 161 -9.62 15.66 -1.26
N ALA A 162 -10.40 14.69 -1.74
CA ALA A 162 -11.10 13.73 -0.91
C ALA A 162 -10.16 12.59 -0.48
N PHE A 163 -10.43 12.06 0.70
CA PHE A 163 -9.81 10.87 1.28
C PHE A 163 -10.94 10.06 1.91
N ARG A 164 -11.54 9.19 1.09
CA ARG A 164 -12.69 8.37 1.50
C ARG A 164 -12.22 7.00 1.93
N ALA A 165 -12.90 6.41 2.91
CA ALA A 165 -12.58 5.05 3.37
C ALA A 165 -12.64 4.03 2.21
N ILE A 166 -13.59 4.20 1.29
CA ILE A 166 -13.77 3.35 0.12
C ILE A 166 -12.65 3.48 -0.93
N GLU A 167 -11.97 4.63 -1.01
CA GLU A 167 -10.87 4.83 -1.98
C GLU A 167 -9.65 3.96 -1.64
N ALA A 168 -9.47 3.62 -0.36
CA ALA A 168 -8.44 2.69 0.08
C ALA A 168 -8.67 1.25 -0.43
N MET A 169 -9.88 0.92 -0.89
CA MET A 169 -10.21 -0.42 -1.32
C MET A 169 -9.84 -0.69 -2.78
N GLY A 170 -9.67 0.34 -3.62
CA GLY A 170 -9.28 0.24 -5.04
C GLY A 170 -10.44 0.49 -6.03
N THR A 171 -10.11 0.64 -7.31
CA THR A 171 -11.02 1.17 -8.35
C THR A 171 -11.20 0.27 -9.58
N LEU A 172 -10.61 -0.92 -9.59
CA LEU A 172 -10.72 -1.84 -10.72
C LEU A 172 -12.18 -2.25 -10.95
N GLY A 173 -12.60 -2.23 -12.21
CA GLY A 173 -13.87 -2.78 -12.63
C GLY A 173 -13.89 -4.32 -12.63
N PRO A 174 -15.09 -4.94 -12.75
CA PRO A 174 -15.25 -6.40 -12.70
C PRO A 174 -14.35 -7.18 -13.67
N HIS A 175 -14.15 -6.66 -14.89
CA HIS A 175 -13.33 -7.33 -15.88
C HIS A 175 -11.85 -7.39 -15.46
N ALA A 176 -11.28 -6.26 -15.02
CA ALA A 176 -9.90 -6.21 -14.54
C ALA A 176 -9.69 -7.06 -13.28
N ILE A 177 -10.72 -7.12 -12.41
CA ILE A 177 -10.72 -8.01 -11.24
C ILE A 177 -10.62 -9.47 -11.69
N MET A 178 -11.53 -9.92 -12.56
CA MET A 178 -11.54 -11.31 -13.03
C MET A 178 -10.22 -11.68 -13.72
N THR A 179 -9.71 -10.81 -14.60
CA THR A 179 -8.42 -11.02 -15.26
C THR A 179 -7.29 -11.18 -14.26
N PHE A 180 -7.21 -10.32 -13.23
CA PHE A 180 -6.18 -10.47 -12.20
C PHE A 180 -6.31 -11.82 -11.49
N LEU A 181 -7.51 -12.15 -11.01
CA LEU A 181 -7.74 -13.38 -10.26
C LEU A 181 -7.41 -14.65 -11.05
N GLU A 182 -7.68 -14.66 -12.36
CA GLU A 182 -7.38 -15.76 -13.28
C GLU A 182 -5.87 -15.99 -13.50
N HIS A 183 -5.04 -14.95 -13.39
CA HIS A 183 -3.60 -15.02 -13.70
C HIS A 183 -2.70 -15.07 -12.46
N THR A 184 -3.21 -14.78 -11.24
CA THR A 184 -2.40 -14.78 -10.02
C THR A 184 -1.69 -16.13 -9.79
N GLU A 185 -2.35 -17.25 -10.08
CA GLU A 185 -1.75 -18.58 -9.89
C GLU A 185 -0.52 -18.81 -10.78
N GLU A 186 -0.58 -18.36 -12.04
CA GLU A 186 0.55 -18.46 -12.97
C GLU A 186 1.76 -17.64 -12.48
N ALA A 187 1.51 -16.45 -11.93
CA ALA A 187 2.56 -15.63 -11.31
C ALA A 187 3.19 -16.34 -10.11
N ILE A 188 2.38 -16.96 -9.23
CA ILE A 188 2.87 -17.74 -8.10
C ILE A 188 3.73 -18.92 -8.57
N ARG A 189 3.25 -19.68 -9.57
CA ARG A 189 3.99 -20.82 -10.16
C ARG A 189 5.34 -20.38 -10.71
N THR A 190 5.40 -19.23 -11.37
CA THR A 190 6.64 -18.64 -11.88
C THR A 190 7.61 -18.28 -10.75
N LEU A 191 7.10 -17.72 -9.64
CA LEU A 191 7.91 -17.33 -8.49
C LEU A 191 8.54 -18.53 -7.77
N VAL A 192 7.86 -19.68 -7.71
CA VAL A 192 8.39 -20.89 -7.06
C VAL A 192 9.19 -21.80 -8.00
N ALA A 193 9.14 -21.56 -9.31
CA ALA A 193 9.81 -22.40 -10.30
C ALA A 193 11.33 -22.46 -10.07
N GLY A 194 11.86 -23.69 -10.11
CA GLY A 194 13.28 -23.98 -9.96
C GLY A 194 13.79 -23.97 -8.51
N LEU A 195 12.95 -23.74 -7.50
CA LEU A 195 13.33 -23.80 -6.10
C LEU A 195 13.00 -25.18 -5.50
N ASP A 196 13.88 -25.68 -4.64
CA ASP A 196 13.64 -26.92 -3.89
C ASP A 196 12.78 -26.68 -2.62
N GLU A 197 12.31 -27.76 -2.02
CA GLU A 197 11.46 -27.71 -0.80
C GLU A 197 12.15 -26.99 0.37
N GLU A 198 13.46 -27.16 0.50
CA GLU A 198 14.24 -26.51 1.55
C GLU A 198 14.17 -24.98 1.40
N MET A 199 14.40 -24.48 0.19
CA MET A 199 14.39 -23.06 -0.11
C MET A 199 13.00 -22.44 -0.03
N LEU A 200 11.98 -23.15 -0.49
CA LEU A 200 10.58 -22.71 -0.41
C LEU A 200 10.07 -22.62 1.03
N SER A 201 10.61 -23.44 1.93
CA SER A 201 10.27 -23.48 3.36
C SER A 201 11.11 -22.54 4.21
N ARG A 202 12.21 -22.01 3.66
CA ARG A 202 13.18 -21.19 4.40
C ARG A 202 12.65 -19.78 4.65
N ARG A 203 12.69 -19.35 5.91
CA ARG A 203 12.59 -17.94 6.29
C ARG A 203 13.96 -17.27 6.20
N LEU A 204 14.01 -16.06 5.65
CA LEU A 204 15.26 -15.26 5.58
C LEU A 204 15.68 -14.74 6.96
N ASN A 205 14.69 -14.43 7.81
CA ASN A 205 14.84 -14.00 9.20
C ASN A 205 13.51 -14.25 9.92
N GLU A 206 13.43 -13.97 11.22
CA GLU A 206 12.24 -14.21 12.04
C GLU A 206 10.98 -13.48 11.54
N THR A 207 11.15 -12.32 10.91
CA THR A 207 10.05 -11.44 10.47
C THR A 207 9.64 -11.64 9.02
N THR A 208 10.47 -12.28 8.19
CA THR A 208 10.17 -12.53 6.78
C THR A 208 9.57 -13.93 6.61
N PRO A 209 8.35 -14.06 6.07
CA PRO A 209 7.74 -15.36 5.84
C PRO A 209 8.51 -16.16 4.79
N SER A 210 8.30 -17.48 4.77
CA SER A 210 8.73 -18.33 3.66
C SER A 210 7.76 -18.18 2.48
N LEU A 211 8.20 -18.61 1.28
CA LEU A 211 7.32 -18.58 0.09
C LEU A 211 6.08 -19.45 0.30
N LYS A 212 6.21 -20.60 0.98
CA LYS A 212 5.07 -21.50 1.28
C LYS A 212 4.06 -20.87 2.23
N GLU A 213 4.52 -20.14 3.24
CA GLU A 213 3.65 -19.42 4.16
C GLU A 213 2.86 -18.33 3.44
N VAL A 214 3.52 -17.58 2.55
CA VAL A 214 2.81 -16.56 1.74
C VAL A 214 1.76 -17.21 0.85
N ILE A 215 2.08 -18.28 0.13
CA ILE A 215 1.11 -18.95 -0.76
C ILE A 215 -0.09 -19.48 0.02
N GLY A 216 0.16 -20.12 1.17
CA GLY A 216 -0.89 -20.59 2.06
C GLY A 216 -1.77 -19.46 2.59
N HIS A 217 -1.16 -18.34 3.03
CA HIS A 217 -1.88 -17.13 3.43
C HIS A 217 -2.77 -16.58 2.31
N LEU A 218 -2.28 -16.54 1.07
CA LEU A 218 -3.10 -16.12 -0.07
C LEU A 218 -4.27 -17.07 -0.33
N ALA A 219 -4.09 -18.38 -0.14
CA ALA A 219 -5.17 -19.35 -0.26
C ALA A 219 -6.26 -19.13 0.81
N ASP A 220 -5.85 -18.90 2.06
CA ASP A 220 -6.81 -18.63 3.13
C ASP A 220 -7.58 -17.32 2.90
N MET A 221 -6.88 -16.28 2.45
CA MET A 221 -7.48 -14.96 2.18
C MET A 221 -8.48 -15.02 1.02
N ASP A 222 -8.20 -15.81 -0.01
CA ASP A 222 -9.15 -16.09 -1.09
C ASP A 222 -10.42 -16.78 -0.57
N ALA A 223 -10.29 -17.73 0.37
CA ALA A 223 -11.43 -18.38 1.00
C ALA A 223 -12.29 -17.41 1.83
N ILE A 224 -11.67 -16.49 2.58
CA ILE A 224 -12.38 -15.44 3.33
C ILE A 224 -13.10 -14.49 2.39
N PHE A 225 -12.44 -14.05 1.33
CA PHE A 225 -13.08 -13.22 0.31
C PHE A 225 -14.30 -13.93 -0.30
N ARG A 226 -14.19 -15.23 -0.65
CA ARG A 226 -15.31 -16.00 -1.19
C ARG A 226 -16.49 -16.08 -0.22
N GLN A 227 -16.24 -16.26 1.07
CA GLN A 227 -17.31 -16.25 2.09
C GLN A 227 -18.03 -14.90 2.15
N ARG A 228 -17.27 -13.79 2.11
CA ARG A 228 -17.84 -12.43 2.09
C ARG A 228 -18.60 -12.14 0.80
N ALA A 229 -18.08 -12.59 -0.34
CA ALA A 229 -18.74 -12.48 -1.62
C ALA A 229 -20.09 -13.22 -1.61
N TRP A 230 -20.11 -14.44 -1.09
CA TRP A 230 -21.36 -15.21 -0.92
C TRP A 230 -22.36 -14.49 -0.01
N LEU A 231 -21.92 -13.94 1.13
CA LEU A 231 -22.77 -13.15 2.03
C LEU A 231 -23.40 -11.94 1.32
N LEU A 232 -22.60 -11.16 0.59
CA LEU A 232 -23.08 -10.00 -0.17
C LEU A 232 -24.08 -10.39 -1.26
N LEU A 233 -23.88 -11.53 -1.93
CA LEU A 233 -24.75 -12.01 -3.00
C LEU A 233 -26.08 -12.55 -2.47
N GLU A 234 -26.05 -13.33 -1.39
CA GLU A 234 -27.22 -14.06 -0.89
C GLU A 234 -28.01 -13.32 0.20
N THR A 235 -27.40 -12.35 0.87
CA THR A 235 -28.06 -11.58 1.95
C THR A 235 -28.27 -10.14 1.51
N VAL A 236 -29.41 -9.55 1.90
CA VAL A 236 -29.67 -8.11 1.68
C VAL A 236 -28.96 -7.34 2.78
N ARG A 237 -27.97 -6.51 2.41
CA ARG A 237 -27.19 -5.67 3.33
C ARG A 237 -26.67 -6.44 4.56
N PRO A 238 -25.82 -7.48 4.36
CA PRO A 238 -25.20 -8.17 5.49
C PRO A 238 -24.23 -7.25 6.23
N VAL A 239 -24.05 -7.48 7.52
CA VAL A 239 -22.93 -6.91 8.28
C VAL A 239 -21.71 -7.81 8.08
N LEU A 240 -20.63 -7.24 7.58
CA LEU A 240 -19.36 -7.91 7.35
C LEU A 240 -18.44 -7.74 8.58
N PRO A 241 -17.82 -8.83 9.08
CA PRO A 241 -16.99 -8.76 10.28
C PRO A 241 -15.75 -7.86 10.06
N PRO A 242 -15.30 -7.13 11.10
CA PRO A 242 -14.18 -6.19 11.02
C PRO A 242 -12.84 -6.86 10.77
N ALA A 243 -12.67 -8.07 11.30
CA ALA A 243 -11.39 -8.74 11.32
C ALA A 243 -11.13 -9.43 9.97
N HIS A 244 -9.88 -9.41 9.54
CA HIS A 244 -9.36 -10.17 8.41
C HIS A 244 -8.49 -11.36 8.88
N PRO A 245 -8.96 -12.23 9.80
CA PRO A 245 -8.27 -13.48 10.01
C PRO A 245 -8.50 -14.36 8.77
N PRO A 246 -7.48 -15.08 8.30
CA PRO A 246 -6.25 -15.38 9.03
C PRO A 246 -5.12 -14.35 8.85
N THR A 247 -4.23 -14.32 9.83
CA THR A 247 -3.00 -13.53 9.76
C THR A 247 -1.90 -14.34 9.08
N LEU A 248 -0.91 -13.64 8.51
CA LEU A 248 0.27 -14.30 7.95
C LEU A 248 0.99 -15.19 8.98
N GLU A 249 0.94 -14.85 10.27
CA GLU A 249 1.51 -15.67 11.34
C GLU A 249 0.85 -17.05 11.43
N SER A 250 -0.48 -17.13 11.24
CA SER A 250 -1.21 -18.40 11.25
C SER A 250 -0.95 -19.28 10.02
N ALA A 251 -0.22 -18.78 9.02
CA ALA A 251 0.15 -19.52 7.83
C ALA A 251 1.44 -20.35 8.02
N ASP A 252 2.05 -20.36 9.21
CA ASP A 252 3.24 -21.14 9.51
C ASP A 252 3.06 -22.65 9.27
N VAL A 253 1.84 -23.15 9.45
CA VAL A 253 1.43 -24.54 9.16
C VAL A 253 1.67 -24.97 7.72
N TYR A 254 1.73 -24.04 6.76
CA TYR A 254 2.00 -24.34 5.35
C TYR A 254 3.48 -24.58 5.07
N ARG A 255 4.38 -24.12 5.96
CA ARG A 255 5.82 -24.30 5.81
C ARG A 255 6.22 -25.78 5.76
N ASP A 256 5.55 -26.61 6.56
CA ASP A 256 5.88 -28.03 6.70
C ASP A 256 5.19 -28.95 5.67
N GLN A 257 4.27 -28.41 4.86
CA GLN A 257 3.53 -29.17 3.84
C GLN A 257 4.29 -29.22 2.51
N PRO A 258 4.22 -30.29 1.70
CA PRO A 258 4.83 -30.28 0.36
C PRO A 258 4.29 -29.13 -0.51
N ILE A 259 5.13 -28.48 -1.32
CA ILE A 259 4.73 -27.35 -2.17
C ILE A 259 3.55 -27.70 -3.07
N ASP A 260 3.51 -28.91 -3.61
CA ASP A 260 2.41 -29.38 -4.45
C ASP A 260 1.05 -29.33 -3.71
N ARG A 261 1.05 -29.62 -2.41
CA ARG A 261 -0.17 -29.55 -1.57
C ARG A 261 -0.60 -28.11 -1.32
N VAL A 262 0.36 -27.22 -1.05
CA VAL A 262 0.08 -25.80 -0.85
C VAL A 262 -0.46 -25.16 -2.14
N MET A 263 0.14 -25.49 -3.29
CA MET A 263 -0.32 -25.05 -4.61
C MET A 263 -1.68 -25.64 -4.98
N GLU A 264 -1.94 -26.91 -4.66
CA GLU A 264 -3.26 -27.55 -4.86
C GLU A 264 -4.34 -26.87 -4.01
N ALA A 265 -4.05 -26.52 -2.75
CA ALA A 265 -4.96 -25.79 -1.89
C ALA A 265 -5.30 -24.40 -2.47
N TYR A 266 -4.29 -23.65 -2.92
CA TYR A 266 -4.48 -22.36 -3.59
C TYR A 266 -5.32 -22.49 -4.87
N HIS A 267 -4.99 -23.43 -5.75
CA HIS A 267 -5.74 -23.69 -6.98
C HIS A 267 -7.21 -24.03 -6.68
N ALA A 268 -7.46 -24.91 -5.71
CA ALA A 268 -8.81 -25.33 -5.34
C ALA A 268 -9.66 -24.16 -4.82
N THR A 269 -9.11 -23.31 -3.95
CA THR A 269 -9.85 -22.13 -3.46
C THR A 269 -10.09 -21.11 -4.57
N ARG A 270 -9.08 -20.79 -5.38
CA ARG A 270 -9.20 -19.83 -6.48
C ARG A 270 -10.22 -20.30 -7.52
N ALA A 271 -10.24 -21.59 -7.87
CA ALA A 271 -11.24 -22.15 -8.78
C ALA A 271 -12.68 -21.97 -8.26
N GLN A 272 -12.90 -22.17 -6.96
CA GLN A 272 -14.21 -21.92 -6.34
C GLN A 272 -14.59 -20.44 -6.40
N THR A 273 -13.64 -19.54 -6.13
CA THR A 273 -13.83 -18.09 -6.18
C THR A 273 -14.18 -17.63 -7.59
N LEU A 274 -13.44 -18.07 -8.60
CA LEU A 274 -13.72 -17.76 -10.01
C LEU A 274 -15.08 -18.28 -10.45
N ASN A 275 -15.47 -19.50 -10.03
CA ASN A 275 -16.78 -20.06 -10.35
C ASN A 275 -17.93 -19.26 -9.71
N LEU A 276 -17.76 -18.73 -8.49
CA LEU A 276 -18.75 -17.87 -7.84
C LEU A 276 -18.93 -16.53 -8.57
N LEU A 277 -17.82 -15.93 -9.03
CA LEU A 277 -17.83 -14.60 -9.65
C LEU A 277 -18.17 -14.61 -11.14
N ARG A 278 -18.00 -15.74 -11.81
CA ARG A 278 -18.21 -15.86 -13.25
C ARG A 278 -19.65 -15.56 -13.63
N GLY A 279 -19.83 -14.63 -14.57
CA GLY A 279 -21.15 -14.27 -15.09
C GLY A 279 -21.98 -13.35 -14.19
N LEU A 280 -21.42 -12.85 -13.08
CA LEU A 280 -22.10 -11.86 -12.25
C LEU A 280 -22.42 -10.59 -13.05
N THR A 281 -23.64 -10.09 -12.89
CA THR A 281 -24.09 -8.83 -13.50
C THR A 281 -23.48 -7.63 -12.79
N SER A 282 -23.48 -6.46 -13.43
CA SER A 282 -23.06 -5.21 -12.78
C SER A 282 -23.83 -4.96 -11.47
N ALA A 283 -25.14 -5.24 -11.44
CA ALA A 283 -25.94 -5.11 -10.22
C ALA A 283 -25.47 -6.05 -9.09
N ALA A 284 -25.03 -7.27 -9.42
CA ALA A 284 -24.49 -8.21 -8.45
C ALA A 284 -23.16 -7.71 -7.83
N TRP A 285 -22.28 -7.13 -8.66
CA TRP A 285 -21.02 -6.50 -8.20
C TRP A 285 -21.23 -5.29 -7.29
N HIS A 286 -22.37 -4.61 -7.42
CA HIS A 286 -22.72 -3.43 -6.62
C HIS A 286 -23.64 -3.76 -5.44
N ARG A 287 -23.86 -5.05 -5.11
CA ARG A 287 -24.61 -5.41 -3.90
C ARG A 287 -23.84 -4.96 -2.65
N GLU A 288 -24.54 -4.22 -1.81
CA GLU A 288 -23.97 -3.56 -0.64
C GLU A 288 -24.10 -4.40 0.64
N GLY A 289 -23.16 -4.18 1.55
CA GLY A 289 -23.18 -4.61 2.95
C GLY A 289 -22.51 -3.56 3.84
N ASP A 290 -22.71 -3.70 5.14
CA ASP A 290 -22.16 -2.80 6.15
C ASP A 290 -20.86 -3.38 6.71
N HIS A 291 -19.77 -2.61 6.64
CA HIS A 291 -18.47 -2.98 7.20
C HIS A 291 -18.12 -2.04 8.35
N GLU A 292 -17.65 -2.60 9.47
CA GLU A 292 -17.38 -1.83 10.69
C GLU A 292 -16.36 -0.69 10.49
N VAL A 293 -15.29 -0.95 9.73
CA VAL A 293 -14.23 0.03 9.40
C VAL A 293 -14.58 0.93 8.21
N TYR A 294 -15.03 0.36 7.08
CA TYR A 294 -15.20 1.10 5.83
C TYR A 294 -16.61 1.67 5.60
N GLY A 295 -17.59 1.31 6.43
CA GLY A 295 -18.98 1.71 6.26
C GLY A 295 -19.66 0.89 5.17
N VAL A 296 -20.47 1.54 4.34
CA VAL A 296 -21.17 0.86 3.24
C VAL A 296 -20.17 0.50 2.16
N ILE A 297 -20.05 -0.80 1.89
CA ILE A 297 -19.18 -1.34 0.84
C ILE A 297 -19.93 -2.33 -0.03
N ASN A 298 -19.40 -2.62 -1.21
CA ASN A 298 -19.96 -3.60 -2.13
C ASN A 298 -18.95 -4.69 -2.48
N LEU A 299 -19.38 -5.66 -3.30
CA LEU A 299 -18.54 -6.76 -3.76
C LEU A 299 -17.32 -6.27 -4.56
N LEU A 300 -17.49 -5.21 -5.37
CA LEU A 300 -16.38 -4.60 -6.12
C LEU A 300 -15.27 -4.10 -5.18
N HIS A 301 -15.65 -3.43 -4.08
CA HIS A 301 -14.69 -2.95 -3.08
C HIS A 301 -13.95 -4.12 -2.42
N GLN A 302 -14.67 -5.17 -1.99
CA GLN A 302 -14.04 -6.35 -1.38
C GLN A 302 -13.05 -7.05 -2.33
N ALA A 303 -13.39 -7.14 -3.62
CA ALA A 303 -12.52 -7.74 -4.61
C ALA A 303 -11.27 -6.90 -4.88
N ASN A 304 -11.40 -5.58 -4.97
CA ASN A 304 -10.25 -4.70 -5.11
C ASN A 304 -9.31 -4.76 -3.90
N TRP A 305 -9.87 -4.87 -2.69
CA TRP A 305 -9.07 -5.05 -1.48
C TRP A 305 -8.26 -6.36 -1.52
N LEU A 306 -8.88 -7.47 -1.95
CA LEU A 306 -8.18 -8.74 -2.14
C LEU A 306 -7.04 -8.61 -3.17
N ILE A 307 -7.29 -7.96 -4.31
CA ILE A 307 -6.28 -7.76 -5.35
C ILE A 307 -5.11 -6.91 -4.86
N SER A 308 -5.39 -5.83 -4.13
CA SER A 308 -4.36 -4.99 -3.53
C SER A 308 -3.48 -5.80 -2.58
N HIS A 309 -4.11 -6.61 -1.73
CA HIS A 309 -3.44 -7.53 -0.82
C HIS A 309 -2.57 -8.55 -1.57
N GLU A 310 -3.11 -9.27 -2.55
CA GLU A 310 -2.36 -10.26 -3.34
C GLU A 310 -1.19 -9.64 -4.10
N ARG A 311 -1.41 -8.47 -4.73
CA ARG A 311 -0.37 -7.76 -5.47
C ARG A 311 0.80 -7.39 -4.57
N ALA A 312 0.54 -6.92 -3.34
CA ALA A 312 1.58 -6.61 -2.38
C ALA A 312 2.42 -7.86 -2.05
N TYR A 313 1.78 -9.00 -1.82
CA TYR A 313 2.47 -10.26 -1.55
C TYR A 313 3.21 -10.84 -2.76
N LEU A 314 2.71 -10.67 -3.99
CA LEU A 314 3.47 -11.10 -5.19
C LEU A 314 4.80 -10.33 -5.32
N VAL A 315 4.79 -9.03 -5.02
CA VAL A 315 6.02 -8.21 -4.97
C VAL A 315 6.94 -8.68 -3.83
N GLU A 316 6.37 -8.95 -2.65
CA GLU A 316 7.14 -9.48 -1.51
C GLU A 316 7.78 -10.83 -1.85
N MET A 317 7.02 -11.76 -2.43
CA MET A 317 7.51 -13.07 -2.87
C MET A 317 8.64 -12.94 -3.90
N ALA A 318 8.54 -12.01 -4.85
CA ALA A 318 9.61 -11.74 -5.80
C ALA A 318 10.89 -11.28 -5.09
N GLN A 319 10.77 -10.43 -4.08
CA GLN A 319 11.90 -9.97 -3.27
C GLN A 319 12.48 -11.09 -2.39
N ILE A 320 11.63 -11.91 -1.77
CA ILE A 320 12.04 -13.09 -0.98
C ILE A 320 12.82 -14.06 -1.87
N ARG A 321 12.27 -14.40 -3.04
CA ARG A 321 12.93 -15.26 -4.04
C ARG A 321 14.29 -14.73 -4.42
N HIS A 322 14.37 -13.44 -4.78
CA HIS A 322 15.64 -12.79 -5.14
C HIS A 322 16.68 -12.92 -4.03
N ASN A 323 16.30 -12.60 -2.79
CA ASN A 323 17.20 -12.63 -1.63
C ASN A 323 17.65 -14.06 -1.29
N LEU A 324 16.75 -15.05 -1.39
CA LEU A 324 17.10 -16.46 -1.17
C LEU A 324 18.13 -16.93 -2.21
N ILE A 325 17.92 -16.63 -3.49
CA ILE A 325 18.84 -17.01 -4.58
C ILE A 325 20.20 -16.35 -4.40
N ALA A 326 20.21 -15.05 -4.05
CA ALA A 326 21.44 -14.31 -3.82
C ALA A 326 22.22 -14.83 -2.59
N ALA A 327 21.52 -15.35 -1.58
CA ALA A 327 22.13 -15.88 -0.37
C ALA A 327 22.62 -17.34 -0.50
N ASP A 328 22.10 -18.10 -1.47
CA ASP A 328 22.42 -19.52 -1.67
C ASP A 328 23.25 -19.75 -2.93
N ARG A 329 24.51 -20.14 -2.72
CA ARG A 329 25.48 -20.40 -3.79
C ARG A 329 25.03 -21.49 -4.78
N ARG A 330 24.09 -22.37 -4.42
CA ARG A 330 23.51 -23.37 -5.34
C ARG A 330 22.76 -22.72 -6.51
N TYR A 331 22.29 -21.48 -6.34
CA TYR A 331 21.41 -20.79 -7.28
C TYR A 331 22.04 -19.52 -7.90
N CYS A 332 23.24 -19.12 -7.48
CA CYS A 332 23.92 -17.89 -7.92
C CYS A 332 24.33 -17.83 -9.41
N GLU A 333 24.07 -18.85 -10.24
CA GLU A 333 24.41 -18.81 -11.68
C GLU A 333 23.26 -18.32 -12.59
N ALA A 334 22.07 -18.03 -12.06
CA ALA A 334 20.99 -17.44 -12.87
C ALA A 334 21.14 -15.91 -12.92
N GLU A 335 21.52 -15.38 -14.08
CA GLU A 335 21.44 -13.94 -14.36
C GLU A 335 20.00 -13.45 -14.07
N VAL A 336 19.86 -12.55 -13.10
CA VAL A 336 18.59 -11.90 -12.77
C VAL A 336 18.33 -10.84 -13.86
N THR A 337 17.84 -11.26 -15.02
CA THR A 337 17.55 -10.36 -16.15
C THR A 337 16.07 -10.23 -16.48
N ASP A 338 15.23 -11.17 -16.04
CA ASP A 338 13.80 -11.14 -16.34
C ASP A 338 12.98 -10.41 -15.26
N ILE A 339 12.38 -9.30 -15.66
CA ILE A 339 11.35 -8.59 -14.88
C ILE A 339 10.13 -9.53 -14.76
N VAL A 340 9.87 -10.03 -13.56
CA VAL A 340 8.79 -11.02 -13.30
C VAL A 340 7.39 -10.38 -13.36
N VAL A 341 7.27 -9.05 -13.32
CA VAL A 341 6.00 -8.32 -13.44
C VAL A 341 6.10 -7.29 -14.57
N THR A 342 5.65 -7.66 -15.77
CA THR A 342 5.81 -6.84 -16.99
C THR A 342 4.68 -5.86 -17.25
N GLY A 343 3.68 -5.76 -16.37
CA GLY A 343 2.58 -4.81 -16.56
C GLY A 343 1.73 -4.61 -15.31
N SER A 344 1.95 -3.49 -14.61
CA SER A 344 0.92 -2.88 -13.78
C SER A 344 0.04 -2.02 -14.69
N HIS A 345 -0.93 -2.64 -15.37
CA HIS A 345 -2.02 -1.86 -15.93
C HIS A 345 -2.86 -1.35 -14.75
N GLU A 346 -2.54 -0.13 -14.31
CA GLU A 346 -3.53 0.75 -13.70
C GLU A 346 -4.51 1.08 -14.81
N GLY A 347 -5.50 0.20 -14.98
CA GLY A 347 -6.66 0.52 -15.80
C GLY A 347 -7.43 1.62 -15.09
N GLU A 348 -7.49 2.80 -15.73
CA GLU A 348 -8.63 3.71 -15.57
C GLU A 348 -9.93 3.00 -15.95
#